data_AF-A0A5D4XJV3-F1
#
_entry.id   AF-A0A5D4XJV3-F1
#
_cell.length_a   1.000
_cell.length_b   1.000
_cell.length_c   1.000
_cell.angle_alpha   90.00
_cell.angle_beta   90.00
_cell.angle_gamma   90.00
#
_symmetry.space_group_name_H-M   'P 1'
#
loop_
_entity.id
_entity.type
_entity.pdbx_description
1 polymer ?
#
loop_
_entity_poly.entity_id
_entity_poly.type
_entity_poly.pdbx_seq_one_letter_code
_entity_poly.pdbx_strand_id
1 'polypeptide(L)'
;MSDVANPRGELAFFIDQLHVDYEAWYAKATRSTYRWYLAMQVIAILASFSAAAIAAMTEIGEFTRWVKAAVVVLPLISGLAASAIVQFKLYDMWRLREDGRIQFQGLVTEGRQRLAAAATDADVSEIHKDLQQRAQTIEMQQGANFFGLFSASYVIQYVKPNP
;
A
#
# COMPACT_ATOMS: atom_id res chain seq x y z
N MET A 1 -6.02 30.63 34.93
CA MET A 1 -4.57 30.40 34.76
C MET A 1 -4.36 30.20 33.28
N SER A 2 -3.83 31.20 32.60
CA SER A 2 -3.56 31.15 31.16
C SER A 2 -2.58 30.02 30.90
N ASP A 3 -2.98 29.01 30.11
CA ASP A 3 -2.03 28.14 29.42
C ASP A 3 -1.08 29.06 28.67
N VAL A 4 0.14 29.20 29.20
CA VAL A 4 1.21 29.86 28.47
C VAL A 4 1.46 28.96 27.28
N ALA A 5 1.06 29.42 26.09
CA ALA A 5 1.30 28.71 24.84
C ALA A 5 2.75 28.22 24.87
N ASN A 6 2.94 26.92 24.72
CA ASN A 6 4.26 26.28 24.68
C ASN A 6 4.45 25.76 23.26
N PRO A 7 4.84 26.62 22.30
CA PRO A 7 4.93 26.24 20.90
C PRO A 7 5.85 25.06 20.69
N ARG A 8 6.88 24.95 21.53
CA ARG A 8 7.87 23.88 21.47
C ARG A 8 7.27 22.53 21.88
N GLY A 9 6.43 22.54 22.91
CA GLY A 9 5.65 21.37 23.32
C GLY A 9 4.63 20.95 22.26
N GLU A 10 3.93 21.91 21.66
CA GLU A 10 2.97 21.63 20.58
C GLU A 10 3.64 21.04 19.34
N LEU A 11 4.79 21.59 18.92
CA LEU A 11 5.57 21.04 17.80
C LEU A 11 6.07 19.63 18.12
N ALA A 12 6.60 19.39 19.33
CA ALA A 12 7.04 18.06 19.73
C ALA A 12 5.88 17.04 19.71
N PHE A 13 4.72 17.43 20.24
CA PHE A 13 3.51 16.62 20.20
C PHE A 13 3.09 16.31 18.76
N PHE A 14 3.10 17.29 17.87
CA PHE A 14 2.76 17.10 16.47
C PHE A 14 3.74 16.15 15.75
N ILE A 15 5.05 16.28 16.02
CA ILE A 15 6.07 15.36 15.48
C ILE A 15 5.82 13.92 15.95
N ASP A 16 5.48 13.72 17.21
CA ASP A 16 5.15 12.39 17.73
C ASP A 16 3.84 11.86 17.14
N GLN A 17 2.87 12.73 16.88
CA GLN A 17 1.66 12.38 16.15
C GLN A 17 1.96 11.89 14.73
N LEU A 18 2.84 12.58 14.00
CA LEU A 18 3.30 12.14 12.68
C LEU A 18 3.92 10.73 12.72
N HIS A 19 4.64 10.40 13.80
CA HIS A 19 5.23 9.09 13.98
C HIS A 19 4.18 8.01 14.32
N VAL A 20 3.36 8.25 15.34
CA VAL A 20 2.44 7.24 15.90
C VAL A 20 1.22 7.04 15.01
N ASP A 21 0.63 8.11 14.50
CA ASP A 21 -0.63 8.03 13.76
C ASP A 21 -0.40 7.77 12.27
N TYR A 22 0.63 8.36 11.68
CA TYR A 22 0.88 8.24 10.24
C TYR A 22 1.95 7.18 9.93
N GLU A 23 3.20 7.39 10.33
CA GLU A 23 4.30 6.47 9.96
C GLU A 23 4.03 5.03 10.41
N ALA A 24 3.62 4.83 11.67
CA ALA A 24 3.33 3.50 12.19
C ALA A 24 2.09 2.86 11.53
N TRP A 25 1.09 3.66 11.15
CA TRP A 25 -0.05 3.19 10.38
C TRP A 25 0.37 2.72 8.99
N TYR A 26 1.15 3.54 8.26
CA TYR A 26 1.69 3.17 6.95
C TYR A 26 2.54 1.90 7.05
N ALA A 27 3.40 1.77 8.07
CA ALA A 27 4.18 0.55 8.30
C ALA A 27 3.31 -0.71 8.46
N LYS A 28 2.21 -0.62 9.21
CA LYS A 28 1.25 -1.73 9.36
C LYS A 28 0.54 -2.01 8.03
N ALA A 29 0.09 -0.98 7.32
CA ALA A 29 -0.60 -1.10 6.04
C ALA A 29 0.31 -1.71 4.94
N THR A 30 1.56 -1.28 4.85
CA THR A 30 2.58 -1.86 3.96
C THR A 30 2.75 -3.35 4.22
N ARG A 31 2.96 -3.75 5.48
CA ARG A 31 3.13 -5.17 5.84
C ARG A 31 1.90 -6.00 5.48
N SER A 32 0.70 -5.49 5.73
CA SER A 32 -0.54 -6.19 5.39
C SER A 32 -0.68 -6.37 3.87
N THR A 33 -0.45 -5.31 3.10
CA THR A 33 -0.57 -5.34 1.64
C THR A 33 0.49 -6.25 1.01
N TYR A 34 1.72 -6.21 1.51
CA TYR A 34 2.80 -7.12 1.10
C TYR A 34 2.45 -8.59 1.35
N ARG A 35 1.88 -8.91 2.52
CA ARG A 35 1.43 -10.28 2.84
C ARG A 35 0.36 -10.77 1.88
N TRP A 36 -0.63 -9.92 1.54
CA TRP A 36 -1.65 -10.27 0.56
C TRP A 36 -1.07 -10.48 -0.83
N TYR A 37 -0.20 -9.57 -1.28
CA TYR A 37 0.50 -9.70 -2.55
C TYR A 37 1.28 -11.02 -2.64
N LEU A 38 2.10 -11.32 -1.63
CA LEU A 38 2.90 -12.54 -1.57
C LEU A 38 2.01 -13.79 -1.50
N ALA A 39 0.95 -13.77 -0.69
CA ALA A 39 0.03 -14.90 -0.57
C ALA A 39 -0.64 -15.24 -1.91
N MET A 40 -1.17 -14.23 -2.61
CA MET A 40 -1.78 -14.45 -3.94
C MET A 40 -0.76 -14.96 -4.96
N GLN A 41 0.47 -14.43 -4.93
CA GLN A 41 1.52 -14.86 -5.84
C GLN A 41 1.92 -16.32 -5.60
N VAL A 42 2.08 -16.72 -4.34
CA VAL A 42 2.38 -18.11 -3.95
C VAL A 42 1.24 -19.03 -4.35
N ILE A 43 -0.03 -18.66 -4.11
CA ILE A 43 -1.20 -19.46 -4.53
C ILE A 43 -1.21 -19.65 -6.04
N ALA A 44 -1.00 -18.59 -6.82
CA ALA A 44 -0.98 -18.67 -8.28
C ALA A 44 0.10 -19.64 -8.79
N ILE A 45 1.32 -19.51 -8.27
CA ILE A 45 2.45 -20.35 -8.68
C ILE A 45 2.22 -21.80 -8.26
N LEU A 46 1.89 -22.05 -6.99
CA LEU A 46 1.72 -23.41 -6.47
C LEU A 46 0.55 -24.12 -7.14
N ALA A 47 -0.60 -23.45 -7.35
CA ALA A 47 -1.74 -24.07 -7.99
C ALA A 47 -1.44 -24.43 -9.46
N SER A 48 -0.79 -23.54 -10.22
CA SER A 48 -0.36 -23.86 -11.59
C SER A 48 0.66 -25.00 -11.63
N PHE A 49 1.65 -24.98 -10.75
CA PHE A 49 2.69 -26.00 -10.70
C PHE A 49 2.14 -27.37 -10.28
N SER A 50 1.30 -27.41 -9.25
CA SER A 50 0.65 -28.65 -8.80
C SER A 50 -0.25 -29.25 -9.88
N ALA A 51 -0.99 -28.43 -10.63
CA ALA A 51 -1.80 -28.91 -11.75
C ALA A 51 -0.92 -29.59 -12.83
N ALA A 52 0.19 -28.97 -13.18
CA ALA A 52 1.14 -29.52 -14.16
C ALA A 52 1.81 -30.82 -13.66
N ALA A 53 2.20 -30.85 -12.38
CA ALA A 53 2.80 -32.05 -11.77
C ALA A 53 1.82 -33.23 -11.74
N ILE A 54 0.56 -33.00 -11.33
CA ILE A 54 -0.49 -34.03 -11.33
C ILE A 54 -0.73 -34.54 -12.75
N ALA A 55 -0.82 -33.64 -13.73
CA ALA A 55 -1.02 -34.02 -15.13
C ALA A 55 0.15 -34.86 -15.67
N ALA A 56 1.40 -34.53 -15.32
CA ALA A 56 2.59 -35.26 -15.75
C ALA A 56 2.73 -36.65 -15.12
N MET A 57 2.24 -36.82 -13.89
CA MET A 57 2.29 -38.11 -13.17
C MET A 57 1.14 -39.05 -13.52
N THR A 58 0.13 -38.58 -14.26
CA THR A 58 -1.06 -39.39 -14.57
C THR A 58 -0.86 -40.12 -15.90
N GLU A 59 -0.86 -41.45 -15.88
CA GLU A 59 -0.82 -42.27 -17.10
C GLU A 59 -2.13 -42.19 -17.90
N ILE A 60 -2.05 -42.42 -19.20
CA ILE A 60 -3.19 -42.43 -20.12
C ILE A 60 -4.08 -43.64 -19.80
N GLY A 61 -5.03 -43.47 -18.89
CA GLY A 61 -5.96 -44.52 -18.44
C GLY A 61 -6.36 -44.40 -16.97
N GLU A 62 -5.53 -43.75 -16.14
CA GLU A 62 -5.72 -43.63 -14.69
C GLU A 62 -6.37 -42.31 -14.26
N PHE A 63 -7.05 -41.62 -15.19
CA PHE A 63 -7.72 -40.35 -14.95
C PHE A 63 -8.99 -40.55 -14.11
N THR A 64 -8.79 -40.80 -12.83
CA THR A 64 -9.85 -40.86 -11.83
C THR A 64 -10.58 -39.52 -11.74
N ARG A 65 -11.81 -39.54 -11.22
CA ARG A 65 -12.66 -38.34 -11.11
C ARG A 65 -12.00 -37.20 -10.31
N TRP A 66 -11.19 -37.55 -9.31
CA TRP A 66 -10.49 -36.56 -8.48
C TRP A 66 -9.33 -35.90 -9.23
N VAL A 67 -8.56 -36.64 -10.04
CA VAL A 67 -7.48 -36.07 -10.88
C VAL A 67 -8.06 -35.08 -11.88
N LYS A 68 -9.17 -35.46 -12.56
CA LYS A 68 -9.88 -34.55 -13.48
C LYS A 68 -10.30 -33.26 -12.78
N ALA A 69 -10.87 -33.37 -11.58
CA ALA A 69 -11.28 -32.21 -10.82
C ALA A 69 -10.09 -31.34 -10.41
N ALA A 70 -8.99 -31.93 -9.91
CA ALA A 70 -7.80 -31.20 -9.49
C ALA A 70 -7.15 -30.43 -10.67
N VAL A 71 -7.01 -31.08 -11.83
CA VAL A 71 -6.41 -30.48 -13.05
C VAL A 71 -7.26 -29.32 -13.59
N VAL A 72 -8.56 -29.28 -13.29
CA VAL A 72 -9.44 -28.15 -13.66
C VAL A 72 -9.47 -27.07 -12.58
N VAL A 73 -9.63 -27.45 -11.31
CA VAL A 73 -9.82 -26.50 -10.20
C VAL A 73 -8.54 -25.75 -9.87
N LEU A 74 -7.38 -26.40 -9.90
CA LEU A 74 -6.12 -25.74 -9.55
C LEU A 74 -5.76 -24.59 -10.53
N PRO A 75 -5.85 -24.75 -11.86
CA PRO A 75 -5.67 -23.62 -12.77
C PRO A 75 -6.71 -22.51 -12.57
N LEU A 76 -7.96 -22.83 -12.19
CA LEU A 76 -8.96 -21.82 -11.88
C LEU A 76 -8.58 -21.00 -10.64
N ILE A 77 -8.09 -21.65 -9.58
CA ILE A 77 -7.58 -20.97 -8.38
C ILE A 77 -6.38 -20.10 -8.74
N SER A 78 -5.47 -20.61 -9.58
CA SER A 78 -4.32 -19.84 -10.04
C SER A 78 -4.73 -18.60 -10.84
N GLY A 79 -5.62 -18.78 -11.81
CA GLY A 79 -6.16 -17.69 -12.61
C GLY A 79 -6.90 -16.64 -11.76
N LEU A 80 -7.65 -17.08 -10.73
CA LEU A 80 -8.32 -16.18 -9.80
C LEU A 80 -7.31 -15.37 -8.97
N ALA A 81 -6.28 -16.03 -8.41
CA ALA A 81 -5.25 -15.36 -7.63
C ALA A 81 -4.44 -14.36 -8.49
N ALA A 82 -4.05 -14.76 -9.70
CA ALA A 82 -3.39 -13.87 -10.66
C ALA A 82 -4.29 -12.68 -11.05
N SER A 83 -5.57 -12.93 -11.32
CA SER A 83 -6.54 -11.87 -11.61
C SER A 83 -6.72 -10.92 -10.43
N ALA A 84 -6.76 -11.43 -9.20
CA ALA A 84 -6.87 -10.61 -8.00
C ALA A 84 -5.64 -9.68 -7.85
N ILE A 85 -4.42 -10.16 -8.09
CA ILE A 85 -3.21 -9.33 -8.05
C ILE A 85 -3.34 -8.13 -9.01
N VAL A 86 -3.80 -8.37 -10.23
CA VAL A 86 -3.91 -7.34 -11.28
C VAL A 86 -5.09 -6.41 -11.01
N GLN A 87 -6.28 -6.95 -10.74
CA GLN A 87 -7.50 -6.15 -10.59
C GLN A 87 -7.46 -5.28 -9.33
N PHE A 88 -6.95 -5.81 -8.22
CA PHE A 88 -6.78 -5.03 -6.99
C PHE A 88 -5.47 -4.24 -6.96
N LYS A 89 -4.61 -4.37 -7.98
CA LYS A 89 -3.32 -3.69 -8.08
C LYS A 89 -2.50 -3.82 -6.79
N LEU A 90 -2.43 -5.04 -6.24
CA LEU A 90 -1.84 -5.32 -4.92
C LEU A 90 -0.40 -4.80 -4.82
N TYR A 91 0.38 -4.93 -5.90
CA TYR A 91 1.74 -4.40 -5.96
C TYR A 91 1.77 -2.87 -5.89
N ASP A 92 0.94 -2.19 -6.68
CA ASP A 92 0.91 -0.72 -6.70
C ASP A 92 0.40 -0.16 -5.38
N MET A 93 -0.58 -0.81 -4.75
CA MET A 93 -1.02 -0.46 -3.40
C MET A 93 0.10 -0.63 -2.37
N TRP A 94 0.85 -1.75 -2.42
CA TRP A 94 1.98 -1.95 -1.53
C TRP A 94 3.04 -0.86 -1.70
N ARG A 95 3.42 -0.57 -2.95
CA ARG A 95 4.37 0.49 -3.28
C ARG A 95 3.89 1.85 -2.78
N LEU A 96 2.61 2.18 -3.00
CA LEU A 96 2.02 3.46 -2.57
C LEU A 96 2.11 3.63 -1.05
N ARG A 97 1.80 2.59 -0.28
CA ARG A 97 1.90 2.63 1.19
C ARG A 97 3.34 2.74 1.67
N GLU A 98 4.27 2.05 1.00
CA GLU A 98 5.69 2.14 1.37
C GLU A 98 6.26 3.54 1.09
N ASP A 99 5.88 4.14 -0.03
CA ASP A 99 6.24 5.52 -0.35
C ASP A 99 5.72 6.51 0.72
N GLY A 100 4.45 6.39 1.13
CA GLY A 100 3.89 7.19 2.22
C GLY A 100 4.65 7.00 3.54
N ARG A 101 4.99 5.76 3.90
CA ARG A 101 5.81 5.45 5.08
C ARG A 101 7.16 6.18 5.06
N ILE A 102 7.87 6.12 3.93
CA ILE A 102 9.18 6.76 3.76
C ILE A 102 9.05 8.28 3.89
N GLN A 103 8.03 8.87 3.26
CA GLN A 103 7.79 10.32 3.33
C GLN A 103 7.52 10.79 4.76
N PHE A 104 6.65 10.11 5.52
CA PHE A 104 6.38 10.45 6.92
C PHE A 104 7.58 10.21 7.84
N GLN A 105 8.33 9.13 7.64
CA GLN A 105 9.58 8.89 8.38
C GLN A 105 10.59 10.02 8.16
N GLY A 106 10.70 10.50 6.91
CA GLY A 106 11.52 11.67 6.57
C GLY A 106 11.05 12.94 7.30
N LEU A 107 9.72 13.19 7.30
CA LEU A 107 9.10 14.33 7.96
C LEU A 107 9.34 14.33 9.48
N VAL A 108 9.19 13.17 10.14
CA VAL A 108 9.48 13.00 11.58
C VAL A 108 10.95 13.27 11.88
N THR A 109 11.85 12.69 11.08
CA THR A 109 13.30 12.85 11.26
C THR A 109 13.71 14.31 11.12
N GLU A 110 13.23 14.97 10.06
CA GLU A 110 13.49 16.38 9.82
C GLU A 110 12.89 17.27 10.91
N GLY A 111 11.64 17.00 11.33
CA GLY A 111 10.98 17.74 12.39
C GLY A 111 11.76 17.69 13.71
N ARG A 112 12.25 16.50 14.10
CA ARG A 112 13.10 16.35 15.30
C ARG A 112 14.41 17.12 15.19
N GLN A 113 15.05 17.08 14.03
CA GLN A 113 16.30 17.83 13.78
C GLN A 113 16.07 19.35 13.86
N ARG A 114 15.02 19.85 13.20
CA ARG A 114 14.69 21.28 13.17
C ARG A 114 14.24 21.79 14.53
N LEU A 115 13.45 21.01 15.28
CA LEU A 115 13.06 21.32 16.66
C LEU A 115 14.27 21.42 17.61
N ALA A 116 15.27 20.55 17.42
CA ALA A 116 16.51 20.59 18.20
C ALA A 116 17.36 21.82 17.87
N ALA A 117 17.34 22.27 16.60
CA ALA A 117 18.08 23.44 16.13
C ALA A 117 17.35 24.78 16.37
N ALA A 118 16.04 24.77 16.61
CA ALA A 118 15.24 25.97 16.80
C ALA A 118 15.68 26.76 18.05
N ALA A 119 15.93 28.06 17.87
CA ALA A 119 16.41 28.94 18.94
C ALA A 119 15.28 29.82 19.50
N THR A 120 14.25 30.10 18.70
CA THR A 120 13.16 31.00 19.06
C THR A 120 11.79 30.35 18.87
N ASP A 121 10.77 30.88 19.55
CA ASP A 121 9.37 30.45 19.39
C ASP A 121 8.81 30.74 17.99
N ALA A 122 9.37 31.76 17.31
CA ALA A 122 9.06 32.06 15.92
C ALA A 122 9.54 30.93 14.99
N ASP A 123 10.78 30.45 15.18
CA ASP A 123 11.32 29.31 14.41
C ASP A 123 10.45 28.07 14.60
N VAL A 124 10.06 27.79 15.85
CA VAL A 124 9.21 26.66 16.19
C VAL A 124 7.86 26.73 15.49
N SER A 125 7.23 27.91 15.49
CA SER A 125 5.93 28.13 14.85
C SER A 125 6.02 27.97 13.32
N GLU A 126 7.11 28.45 12.71
CA GLU A 126 7.37 28.29 11.29
C GLU A 126 7.59 26.83 10.92
N ILE A 127 8.40 26.09 11.69
CA ILE A 127 8.61 24.65 11.51
C ILE A 127 7.27 23.92 11.61
N HIS A 128 6.46 24.21 12.63
CA HIS A 128 5.16 23.54 12.81
C HIS A 128 4.25 23.76 11.60
N LYS A 129 4.14 24.99 11.10
CA LYS A 129 3.35 25.31 9.92
C LYS A 129 3.84 24.58 8.67
N ASP A 130 5.15 24.54 8.44
CA ASP A 130 5.74 23.83 7.30
C ASP A 130 5.46 22.32 7.36
N LEU A 131 5.67 21.69 8.52
CA LEU A 131 5.41 20.26 8.69
C LEU A 131 3.93 19.92 8.49
N GLN A 132 3.01 20.75 8.98
CA GLN A 132 1.56 20.58 8.75
C GLN A 132 1.22 20.63 7.26
N GLN A 133 1.73 21.64 6.53
CA GLN A 133 1.48 21.80 5.10
C GLN A 133 2.02 20.61 4.30
N ARG A 134 3.20 20.12 4.66
CA ARG A 134 3.81 18.96 4.00
C ARG A 134 3.10 17.66 4.33
N ALA A 135 2.70 17.45 5.58
CA ALA A 135 1.87 16.31 5.95
C ALA A 135 0.55 16.28 5.15
N GLN A 136 -0.12 17.43 5.04
CA GLN A 136 -1.33 17.56 4.22
C GLN A 136 -1.05 17.25 2.73
N THR A 137 0.06 17.73 2.20
CA THR A 137 0.47 17.47 0.80
C THR A 137 0.68 15.97 0.56
N ILE A 138 1.37 15.29 1.48
CA ILE A 138 1.60 13.84 1.41
C ILE A 138 0.25 13.10 1.39
N GLU A 139 -0.67 13.43 2.29
CA GLU A 139 -1.99 12.78 2.36
C GLU A 139 -2.83 13.05 1.10
N MET A 140 -2.83 14.28 0.58
CA MET A 140 -3.51 14.61 -0.67
C MET A 140 -2.93 13.83 -1.85
N GLN A 141 -1.61 13.72 -1.94
CA GLN A 141 -0.94 12.97 -2.99
C GLN A 141 -1.22 11.46 -2.87
N GLN A 142 -1.19 10.91 -1.64
CA GLN A 142 -1.54 9.51 -1.36
C GLN A 142 -2.99 9.22 -1.77
N GLY A 143 -3.92 10.11 -1.44
CA GLY A 143 -5.32 10.02 -1.85
C GLY A 143 -5.47 10.07 -3.38
N ALA A 144 -4.88 11.06 -4.04
CA ALA A 144 -4.93 11.21 -5.48
C ALA A 144 -4.34 9.99 -6.22
N ASN A 145 -3.19 9.50 -5.76
CA ASN A 145 -2.55 8.31 -6.31
C ASN A 145 -3.41 7.07 -6.09
N PHE A 146 -3.98 6.89 -4.89
CA PHE A 146 -4.86 5.77 -4.58
C PHE A 146 -6.06 5.73 -5.53
N PHE A 147 -6.78 6.83 -5.71
CA PHE A 147 -7.91 6.88 -6.64
C PHE A 147 -7.46 6.77 -8.11
N GLY A 148 -6.27 7.29 -8.44
CA GLY A 148 -5.61 7.12 -9.73
C GLY A 148 -5.33 5.67 -10.09
N LEU A 149 -5.08 4.79 -9.11
CA LEU A 149 -4.94 3.37 -9.34
C LEU A 149 -6.24 2.74 -9.87
N PHE A 150 -7.42 3.23 -9.52
CA PHE A 150 -8.69 2.60 -9.89
C PHE A 150 -9.47 3.35 -10.98
N SER A 151 -9.20 4.64 -11.19
CA SER A 151 -9.91 5.47 -12.17
C SER A 151 -9.62 5.11 -13.62
N ALA A 152 -8.39 4.67 -13.94
CA ALA A 152 -8.03 4.21 -15.29
C ALA A 152 -8.78 2.93 -15.71
N SER A 153 -9.30 2.17 -14.75
CA SER A 153 -9.96 0.88 -15.01
C SER A 153 -11.44 1.02 -15.43
N TYR A 154 -12.05 2.21 -15.29
CA TYR A 154 -13.47 2.45 -15.66
C TYR A 154 -13.66 3.28 -16.94
N VAL A 155 -12.60 3.87 -17.51
CA VAL A 155 -12.72 4.82 -18.65
C VAL A 155 -12.66 4.13 -20.03
N ILE A 156 -12.53 2.81 -20.12
CA ILE A 156 -12.60 2.11 -21.42
C ILE A 156 -14.01 1.56 -21.67
N GLN A 157 -14.71 2.21 -22.61
CA GLN A 157 -15.73 1.69 -23.57
C GLN A 157 -16.99 2.56 -23.79
N TYR A 158 -16.86 3.88 -23.92
CA TYR A 158 -17.90 4.68 -24.62
C TYR A 158 -17.34 5.67 -25.67
N VAL A 159 -16.21 5.34 -26.29
CA VAL A 159 -15.87 5.98 -27.57
C VAL A 159 -16.56 5.19 -28.67
N LYS A 160 -17.79 5.60 -28.97
CA LYS A 160 -18.54 5.15 -30.15
C LYS A 160 -17.71 5.54 -31.39
N PRO A 161 -17.38 4.61 -32.30
CA PRO A 161 -16.76 5.02 -33.56
C PRO A 161 -17.77 5.90 -34.31
N ASN A 162 -17.35 7.11 -34.68
CA ASN A 162 -18.16 7.95 -35.57
C ASN A 162 -18.29 7.24 -36.92
N PRO A 163 -19.49 7.29 -37.54
CA PRO A 163 -19.74 6.70 -38.85
C PRO A 163 -18.93 7.37 -39.97
#